data_AF-A0A553I510-F1
#
_entry.id   AF-A0A553I510-F1
#
_cell.length_a   1.000
_cell.length_b   1.000
_cell.length_c   1.000
_cell.angle_alpha   90.00
_cell.angle_beta   90.00
_cell.angle_gamma   90.00
#
_symmetry.space_group_name_H-M   'P 1'
#
loop_
_entity.id
_entity.type
_entity.pdbx_description
1 polymer ?
#
loop_
_entity_poly.entity_id
_entity_poly.type
_entity_poly.pdbx_seq_one_letter_code
_entity_poly.pdbx_strand_id
1 'polypeptide(L)'
;MASKAVAKLANGVIPLSQKQTLESTGIWDRVRRVFAVDPNRSSGVPLNPFFRNPPPGALDPLSYDDPVTLPAGDIADNPYWKRDARRSYPRLSFVNQSDAVALLSVGSAAAPRQELIGDAGAKQLVAATEEGQAGGLAAYFEKNTTAAAAEDFLVNGLPPLPSGERKKADGKWEAYKYDLAKENSYTEE
;
A
#
# COMPACT_ATOMS: atom_id res chain seq x y z
N MET A 1 26.83 -11.08 -25.10
CA MET A 1 27.68 -9.99 -24.58
C MET A 1 27.36 -8.60 -25.16
N ALA A 2 26.84 -8.47 -26.40
CA ALA A 2 26.50 -7.16 -26.98
C ALA A 2 25.19 -6.53 -26.44
N SER A 3 24.21 -7.32 -25.98
CA SER A 3 22.90 -6.80 -25.55
C SER A 3 22.93 -6.00 -24.24
N LYS A 4 23.81 -6.35 -23.29
CA LYS A 4 23.97 -5.62 -22.02
C LYS A 4 24.65 -4.24 -22.20
N ALA A 5 25.52 -4.09 -23.21
CA ALA A 5 26.20 -2.82 -23.48
C ALA A 5 25.28 -1.80 -24.18
N VAL A 6 24.33 -2.26 -25.01
CA VAL A 6 23.38 -1.39 -25.71
C VAL A 6 22.30 -0.85 -24.77
N ALA A 7 21.90 -1.61 -23.73
CA ALA A 7 20.94 -1.14 -22.73
C ALA A 7 21.50 -0.02 -21.82
N LYS A 8 22.81 -0.05 -21.52
CA LYS A 8 23.52 1.00 -20.76
C LYS A 8 23.43 2.39 -21.40
N LEU A 9 23.26 2.45 -22.72
CA LEU A 9 23.17 3.68 -23.51
C LEU A 9 21.79 4.35 -23.45
N ALA A 10 20.72 3.65 -23.08
CA ALA A 10 19.37 4.21 -23.12
C ALA A 10 19.02 5.07 -21.89
N ASN A 11 19.60 4.79 -20.71
CA ASN A 11 19.18 5.44 -19.44
C ASN A 11 20.31 6.06 -18.59
N GLY A 12 21.60 5.86 -18.93
CA GLY A 12 22.70 6.27 -18.04
C GLY A 12 23.40 7.59 -18.38
N VAL A 13 23.58 7.88 -19.67
CA VAL A 13 24.42 8.99 -20.14
C VAL A 13 23.63 9.87 -21.10
N ILE A 14 23.09 10.97 -20.57
CA ILE A 14 22.36 11.97 -21.34
C ILE A 14 23.36 12.98 -21.91
N PRO A 15 23.34 13.28 -23.22
CA PRO A 15 24.23 14.27 -23.83
C PRO A 15 23.99 15.65 -23.23
N LEU A 16 25.05 16.48 -23.20
CA LEU A 16 24.99 17.81 -22.57
C LEU A 16 23.91 18.70 -23.19
N SER A 17 23.71 18.62 -24.51
CA SER A 17 22.71 19.40 -25.25
C SER A 17 21.25 19.13 -24.85
N GLN A 18 20.97 18.04 -24.14
CA GLN A 18 19.64 17.72 -23.61
C GLN A 18 19.49 18.20 -22.15
N LYS A 19 20.53 18.79 -21.57
CA LYS A 19 20.53 19.31 -20.19
C LYS A 19 20.29 20.82 -20.23
N GLN A 20 19.35 21.28 -19.41
CA GLN A 20 18.95 22.68 -19.33
C GLN A 20 19.95 23.52 -18.50
N THR A 21 21.21 23.56 -18.93
CA THR A 21 22.31 24.26 -18.25
C THR A 21 23.11 25.12 -19.21
N LEU A 22 23.76 26.16 -18.69
CA LEU A 22 24.66 27.01 -19.46
C LEU A 22 25.91 26.21 -19.89
N GLU A 23 26.14 26.18 -21.20
CA GLU A 23 27.25 25.45 -21.83
C GLU A 23 28.34 26.40 -22.34
N SER A 24 29.56 25.88 -22.45
CA SER A 24 30.63 26.55 -23.19
C SER A 24 30.31 26.54 -24.69
N THR A 25 30.72 27.58 -25.42
CA THR A 25 30.51 27.69 -26.87
C THR A 25 31.82 27.88 -27.64
N GLY A 26 31.84 27.46 -28.91
CA GLY A 26 32.98 27.68 -29.81
C GLY A 26 34.23 26.90 -29.41
N ILE A 27 35.40 27.57 -29.42
CA ILE A 27 36.69 26.94 -29.09
C ILE A 27 36.70 26.41 -27.65
N TRP A 28 36.02 27.10 -26.72
CA TRP A 28 35.97 26.69 -25.31
C TRP A 28 35.19 25.39 -25.08
N ASP A 29 34.19 25.06 -25.91
CA ASP A 29 33.54 23.74 -25.82
C ASP A 29 34.49 22.62 -26.25
N ARG A 30 35.32 22.86 -27.28
CA ARG A 30 36.34 21.88 -27.71
C ARG A 30 37.37 21.64 -26.61
N VAL A 31 37.86 22.70 -25.97
CA VAL A 31 38.77 22.61 -24.81
C VAL A 31 38.09 21.82 -23.69
N ARG A 32 36.85 22.17 -23.32
CA ARG A 32 36.08 21.47 -22.28
C ARG A 32 35.95 19.97 -22.56
N ARG A 33 35.59 19.58 -23.80
CA ARG A 33 35.44 18.17 -24.19
C ARG A 33 36.74 17.37 -24.11
N VAL A 34 37.88 18.01 -24.34
CA VAL A 34 39.20 17.36 -24.28
C VAL A 34 39.69 17.19 -22.85
N PHE A 35 39.46 18.19 -21.98
CA PHE A 35 40.01 18.21 -20.63
C PHE A 35 39.05 17.73 -19.53
N ALA A 36 37.76 17.57 -19.81
CA ALA A 36 36.79 17.04 -18.83
C ALA A 36 36.92 15.52 -18.69
N VAL A 37 36.92 15.03 -17.44
CA VAL A 37 36.88 13.59 -17.12
C VAL A 37 35.63 12.91 -17.69
N ASP A 38 34.49 13.62 -17.65
CA ASP A 38 33.26 13.22 -18.34
C ASP A 38 32.71 14.41 -19.15
N PRO A 39 32.84 14.41 -20.48
CA PRO A 39 32.32 15.45 -21.35
C PRO A 39 30.79 15.63 -21.29
N ASN A 40 30.05 14.61 -20.83
CA ASN A 40 28.60 14.68 -20.66
C ASN A 40 28.21 15.39 -19.36
N ARG A 41 29.13 15.64 -18.44
CA ARG A 41 28.85 16.35 -17.18
C ARG A 41 28.56 17.83 -17.44
N SER A 42 27.49 18.34 -16.83
CA SER A 42 27.08 19.75 -16.93
C SER A 42 27.72 20.63 -15.85
N SER A 43 27.73 21.94 -16.09
CA SER A 43 28.17 22.98 -15.14
C SER A 43 27.19 23.17 -13.96
N GLY A 44 25.93 22.77 -14.13
CA GLY A 44 24.88 22.93 -13.12
C GLY A 44 24.33 24.36 -13.00
N VAL A 45 24.75 25.27 -13.87
CA VAL A 45 24.22 26.64 -13.93
C VAL A 45 22.97 26.64 -14.82
N PRO A 46 21.76 26.96 -14.31
CA PRO A 46 20.55 26.98 -15.13
C PRO A 46 20.60 28.06 -16.21
N LEU A 47 19.83 27.87 -17.29
CA LEU A 47 19.69 28.88 -18.34
C LEU A 47 18.75 30.00 -17.87
N ASN A 48 19.29 31.21 -17.62
CA ASN A 48 18.52 32.37 -17.17
C ASN A 48 17.25 32.68 -18.00
N PRO A 49 17.24 32.54 -19.34
CA PRO A 49 16.04 32.85 -20.14
C PRO A 49 14.85 31.92 -19.88
N PHE A 50 15.10 30.68 -19.41
CA PHE A 50 14.08 29.63 -19.26
C PHE A 50 13.83 29.26 -17.80
N PHE A 51 14.87 29.33 -16.95
CA PHE A 51 14.76 28.96 -15.56
C PHE A 51 14.03 30.06 -14.79
N ARG A 52 12.80 29.75 -14.34
CA ARG A 52 11.95 30.67 -13.55
C ARG A 52 11.66 31.99 -14.29
N ASN A 53 11.51 31.91 -15.60
CA ASN A 53 11.12 33.03 -16.44
C ASN A 53 9.97 32.58 -17.37
N PRO A 54 8.76 33.15 -17.24
CA PRO A 54 8.38 34.27 -16.38
C PRO A 54 8.53 33.95 -14.88
N PRO A 55 8.80 34.96 -14.02
CA PRO A 55 8.78 34.77 -12.58
C PRO A 55 7.36 34.37 -12.13
N PRO A 56 7.20 33.62 -11.03
CA PRO A 56 5.89 33.11 -10.62
C PRO A 56 4.79 34.18 -10.49
N GLY A 57 5.14 35.40 -10.08
CA GLY A 57 4.19 36.52 -9.93
C GLY A 57 3.92 37.33 -11.20
N ALA A 58 4.50 36.97 -12.35
CA ALA A 58 4.20 37.61 -13.64
C ALA A 58 3.04 36.94 -14.39
N LEU A 59 2.55 35.79 -13.88
CA LEU A 59 1.34 35.16 -14.39
C LEU A 59 0.12 35.93 -13.89
N ASP A 60 -0.91 36.02 -14.73
CA ASP A 60 -2.19 36.62 -14.33
C ASP A 60 -2.80 35.80 -13.18
N PRO A 61 -3.05 36.41 -12.00
CA PRO A 61 -3.69 35.72 -10.87
C PRO A 61 -5.05 35.10 -11.22
N LEU A 62 -5.75 35.61 -12.24
CA LEU A 62 -7.05 35.13 -12.68
C LEU A 62 -6.98 34.00 -13.73
N SER A 63 -5.78 33.61 -14.15
CA SER A 63 -5.58 32.51 -15.09
C SER A 63 -5.76 31.11 -14.48
N TYR A 64 -5.82 31.03 -13.14
CA TYR A 64 -5.93 29.76 -12.42
C TYR A 64 -7.34 29.57 -11.88
N ASP A 65 -7.93 28.43 -12.25
CA ASP A 65 -9.17 27.93 -11.68
C ASP A 65 -8.86 26.73 -10.79
N ASP A 66 -9.46 26.69 -9.59
CA ASP A 66 -9.32 25.57 -8.67
C ASP A 66 -9.86 24.28 -9.32
N PRO A 67 -9.02 23.23 -9.50
CA PRO A 67 -9.47 22.02 -10.14
C PRO A 67 -10.44 21.27 -9.22
N VAL A 68 -11.57 20.87 -9.79
CA VAL A 68 -12.56 20.00 -9.15
C VAL A 68 -12.64 18.67 -9.87
N THR A 69 -12.84 17.58 -9.12
CA THR A 69 -12.99 16.23 -9.69
C THR A 69 -14.45 15.83 -9.71
N LEU A 70 -14.90 15.16 -10.77
CA LEU A 70 -16.20 14.47 -10.77
C LEU A 70 -16.03 13.10 -10.11
N PRO A 71 -16.91 12.70 -9.17
CA PRO A 71 -18.21 13.31 -8.83
C PRO A 71 -18.20 14.36 -7.70
N ALA A 72 -17.04 14.67 -7.09
CA ALA A 72 -16.96 15.53 -5.91
C ALA A 72 -17.41 16.98 -6.13
N GLY A 73 -17.21 17.53 -7.34
CA GLY A 73 -17.62 18.88 -7.74
C GLY A 73 -19.04 19.00 -8.29
N ASP A 74 -19.81 17.90 -8.36
CA ASP A 74 -21.18 17.95 -8.90
C ASP A 74 -22.11 18.75 -7.97
N ILE A 75 -22.95 19.60 -8.56
CA ILE A 75 -23.92 20.46 -7.87
C ILE A 75 -25.25 19.74 -7.61
N ALA A 76 -25.54 18.70 -8.40
CA ALA A 76 -26.71 17.85 -8.22
C ALA A 76 -26.27 16.48 -7.66
N ASP A 77 -27.18 15.79 -6.97
CA ASP A 77 -27.00 14.40 -6.51
C ASP A 77 -25.72 14.08 -5.70
N ASN A 78 -25.06 15.08 -5.13
CA ASN A 78 -23.80 14.96 -4.40
C ASN A 78 -23.93 15.32 -2.90
N PRO A 79 -24.83 14.66 -2.13
CA PRO A 79 -25.01 14.98 -0.73
C PRO A 79 -23.79 14.55 0.10
N TYR A 80 -23.37 15.40 1.05
CA TYR A 80 -22.14 15.21 1.83
C TYR A 80 -22.06 13.86 2.55
N TRP A 81 -23.17 13.36 3.10
CA TRP A 81 -23.19 12.11 3.87
C TRP A 81 -22.82 10.86 3.05
N LYS A 82 -22.98 10.87 1.71
CA LYS A 82 -22.53 9.77 0.84
C LYS A 82 -21.01 9.74 0.64
N ARG A 83 -20.35 10.90 0.81
CA ARG A 83 -18.90 11.09 0.63
C ARG A 83 -18.18 11.40 1.94
N ASP A 84 -18.85 11.27 3.08
CA ASP A 84 -18.28 11.50 4.41
C ASP A 84 -17.48 10.28 4.87
N ALA A 85 -16.28 10.11 4.31
CA ALA A 85 -15.35 9.06 4.71
C ALA A 85 -14.84 9.22 6.16
N ARG A 86 -14.93 10.44 6.73
CA ARG A 86 -14.51 10.70 8.12
C ARG A 86 -15.42 10.02 9.12
N ARG A 87 -16.73 10.00 8.87
CA ARG A 87 -17.72 9.31 9.73
C ARG A 87 -17.87 7.83 9.40
N SER A 88 -17.58 7.44 8.15
CA SER A 88 -17.59 6.04 7.71
C SER A 88 -16.27 5.30 7.98
N TYR A 89 -15.60 5.61 9.09
CA TYR A 89 -14.35 4.94 9.46
C TYR A 89 -14.62 3.51 9.96
N PRO A 90 -13.74 2.53 9.69
CA PRO A 90 -13.88 1.19 10.23
C PRO A 90 -13.73 1.22 11.76
N ARG A 91 -14.67 0.60 12.47
CA ARG A 91 -14.62 0.48 13.94
C ARG A 91 -13.56 -0.55 14.33
N LEU A 92 -12.80 -0.23 15.38
CA LEU A 92 -11.86 -1.19 15.98
C LEU A 92 -12.65 -2.34 16.62
N SER A 93 -12.26 -3.56 16.29
CA SER A 93 -12.80 -4.78 16.89
C SER A 93 -11.84 -5.29 17.95
N PHE A 94 -12.30 -5.40 19.19
CA PHE A 94 -11.57 -6.03 20.28
C PHE A 94 -12.20 -7.40 20.54
N VAL A 95 -11.37 -8.45 20.64
CA VAL A 95 -11.82 -9.82 20.89
C VAL A 95 -11.16 -10.28 22.18
N ASN A 96 -11.96 -10.53 23.21
CA ASN A 96 -11.50 -11.08 24.47
C ASN A 96 -11.52 -12.62 24.45
N GLN A 97 -10.94 -13.25 25.47
CA GLN A 97 -10.99 -14.71 25.59
C GLN A 97 -12.43 -15.23 25.67
N SER A 98 -13.33 -14.52 26.36
CA SER A 98 -14.75 -14.88 26.44
C SER A 98 -15.43 -14.85 25.07
N ASP A 99 -15.11 -13.85 24.25
CA ASP A 99 -15.68 -13.68 22.91
C ASP A 99 -15.19 -14.78 21.97
N ALA A 100 -13.91 -15.16 22.08
CA ALA A 100 -13.33 -16.28 21.34
C ALA A 100 -14.00 -17.62 21.73
N VAL A 101 -14.21 -17.88 23.03
CA VAL A 101 -14.91 -19.09 23.50
C VAL A 101 -16.36 -19.12 23.03
N ALA A 102 -17.05 -17.97 23.05
CA ALA A 102 -18.40 -17.87 22.49
C ALA A 102 -18.43 -18.21 20.99
N LEU A 103 -17.52 -17.64 20.20
CA LEU A 103 -17.41 -17.95 18.77
C LEU A 103 -17.12 -19.42 18.49
N LEU A 104 -16.28 -20.07 19.31
CA LEU A 104 -15.97 -21.50 19.16
C LEU A 104 -17.15 -22.39 19.54
N SER A 105 -17.92 -22.03 20.57
CA SER A 105 -19.04 -22.84 21.06
C SER A 105 -20.31 -22.72 20.21
N VAL A 106 -20.76 -21.50 19.92
CA VAL A 106 -22.02 -21.27 19.19
C VAL A 106 -21.82 -21.03 17.69
N GLY A 107 -20.59 -20.74 17.25
CA GLY A 107 -20.25 -20.43 15.88
C GLY A 107 -20.31 -18.94 15.55
N SER A 108 -20.32 -18.62 14.25
CA SER A 108 -20.39 -17.25 13.75
C SER A 108 -21.66 -17.03 12.90
N ALA A 109 -21.99 -15.78 12.59
CA ALA A 109 -23.11 -15.47 11.69
C ALA A 109 -22.95 -16.11 10.30
N ALA A 110 -21.71 -16.35 9.85
CA ALA A 110 -21.43 -16.99 8.56
C ALA A 110 -21.49 -18.53 8.63
N ALA A 111 -21.20 -19.11 9.80
CA ALA A 111 -21.19 -20.55 10.05
C ALA A 111 -21.71 -20.85 11.47
N PRO A 112 -23.04 -20.91 11.66
CA PRO A 112 -23.63 -21.20 12.95
C PRO A 112 -23.47 -22.69 13.31
N ARG A 113 -23.14 -22.99 14.57
CA ARG A 113 -23.00 -24.37 15.08
C ARG A 113 -24.21 -24.85 15.86
N GLN A 114 -25.00 -23.91 16.36
CA GLN A 114 -26.22 -24.17 17.12
C GLN A 114 -27.35 -23.29 16.57
N GLU A 115 -28.57 -23.81 16.59
CA GLU A 115 -29.76 -23.05 16.22
C GLU A 115 -30.16 -22.13 17.39
N LEU A 116 -29.70 -20.88 17.33
CA LEU A 116 -29.99 -19.86 18.35
C LEU A 116 -31.36 -19.22 18.08
N ILE A 117 -32.45 -19.96 18.30
CA ILE A 117 -33.81 -19.48 18.08
C ILE A 117 -34.47 -19.11 19.42
N GLY A 118 -34.97 -17.88 19.52
CA GLY A 118 -35.75 -17.39 20.66
C GLY A 118 -34.98 -17.38 21.99
N ASP A 119 -35.72 -17.49 23.10
CA ASP A 119 -35.17 -17.37 24.46
C ASP A 119 -34.14 -18.47 24.81
N ALA A 120 -34.24 -19.63 24.17
CA ALA A 120 -33.28 -20.72 24.34
C ALA A 120 -31.90 -20.36 23.76
N GLY A 121 -31.88 -19.73 22.58
CA GLY A 121 -30.64 -19.24 21.96
C GLY A 121 -30.00 -18.10 22.76
N ALA A 122 -30.80 -17.18 23.31
CA ALA A 122 -30.29 -16.12 24.17
C ALA A 122 -29.61 -16.68 25.43
N LYS A 123 -30.20 -17.72 26.05
CA LYS A 123 -29.59 -18.39 27.21
C LYS A 123 -28.29 -19.12 26.86
N GLN A 124 -28.21 -19.74 25.69
CA GLN A 124 -27.00 -20.40 25.22
C GLN A 124 -25.86 -19.41 24.97
N LEU A 125 -26.16 -18.23 24.41
CA LEU A 125 -25.19 -17.15 24.25
C LEU A 125 -24.65 -16.65 25.59
N VAL A 126 -25.54 -16.41 26.56
CA VAL A 126 -25.14 -15.98 27.91
C VAL A 126 -24.28 -17.04 28.58
N ALA A 127 -24.70 -18.31 28.55
CA ALA A 127 -23.94 -19.41 29.13
C ALA A 127 -22.53 -19.55 28.51
N ALA A 128 -22.41 -19.39 27.19
CA ALA A 128 -21.13 -19.42 26.50
C ALA A 128 -20.21 -18.26 26.90
N THR A 129 -20.76 -17.06 27.09
CA THR A 129 -19.99 -15.91 27.56
C THR A 129 -19.54 -16.05 29.01
N GLU A 130 -20.38 -16.59 29.89
CA GLU A 130 -20.06 -16.85 31.30
C GLU A 130 -18.98 -17.93 31.44
N GLU A 131 -19.09 -19.02 30.67
CA GLU A 131 -18.06 -20.07 30.62
C GLU A 131 -16.70 -19.51 30.18
N GLY A 132 -16.72 -18.66 29.15
CA GLY A 132 -15.52 -17.98 28.65
C GLY A 132 -14.92 -16.97 29.64
N GLN A 133 -15.73 -16.31 30.47
CA GLN A 133 -15.23 -15.39 31.52
C GLN A 133 -14.65 -16.14 32.72
N ALA A 134 -15.23 -17.26 33.12
CA ALA A 134 -14.81 -18.01 34.31
C ALA A 134 -13.58 -18.90 34.05
N GLY A 135 -13.57 -19.62 32.91
CA GLY A 135 -12.53 -20.62 32.60
C GLY A 135 -11.54 -20.20 31.50
N GLY A 136 -11.87 -19.18 30.71
CA GLY A 136 -11.07 -18.75 29.57
C GLY A 136 -10.93 -19.83 28.48
N LEU A 137 -9.97 -19.62 27.58
CA LEU A 137 -9.71 -20.57 26.48
C LEU A 137 -9.17 -21.91 26.98
N ALA A 138 -8.39 -21.94 28.08
CA ALA A 138 -7.78 -23.16 28.60
C ALA A 138 -8.83 -24.19 29.01
N ALA A 139 -9.83 -23.79 29.81
CA ALA A 139 -10.91 -24.68 30.22
C ALA A 139 -11.74 -25.19 29.02
N TYR A 140 -11.92 -24.36 28.00
CA TYR A 140 -12.60 -24.76 26.76
C TYR A 140 -11.84 -25.87 26.01
N PHE A 141 -10.51 -25.79 25.91
CA PHE A 141 -9.68 -26.83 25.27
C PHE A 141 -9.47 -28.08 26.12
N GLU A 142 -9.61 -28.00 27.45
CA GLU A 142 -9.64 -29.18 28.31
C GLU A 142 -10.94 -29.97 28.16
N LYS A 143 -12.06 -29.25 28.02
CA LYS A 143 -13.41 -29.82 27.88
C LYS A 143 -13.67 -30.36 26.47
N ASN A 144 -13.17 -29.69 25.44
CA ASN A 144 -13.32 -30.10 24.04
C ASN A 144 -12.01 -30.67 23.53
N THR A 145 -12.02 -31.91 23.03
CA THR A 145 -10.80 -32.57 22.54
C THR A 145 -10.04 -31.68 21.54
N THR A 146 -8.71 -31.62 21.69
CA THR A 146 -7.83 -30.74 20.91
C THR A 146 -8.01 -30.91 19.39
N ALA A 147 -8.45 -32.07 18.92
CA ALA A 147 -8.74 -32.35 17.52
C ALA A 147 -9.92 -31.53 16.96
N ALA A 148 -11.04 -31.43 17.68
CA ALA A 148 -12.22 -30.69 17.22
C ALA A 148 -11.98 -29.17 17.21
N ALA A 149 -11.18 -28.67 18.15
CA ALA A 149 -10.83 -27.26 18.21
C ALA A 149 -9.73 -26.89 17.21
N ALA A 150 -8.82 -27.83 16.87
CA ALA A 150 -7.77 -27.60 15.88
C ALA A 150 -8.31 -27.44 14.44
N GLU A 151 -9.43 -28.07 14.09
CA GLU A 151 -10.06 -27.92 12.77
C GLU A 151 -10.47 -26.47 12.45
N ASP A 152 -10.78 -25.67 13.47
CA ASP A 152 -11.18 -24.27 13.29
C ASP A 152 -10.02 -23.29 13.10
N PHE A 153 -8.89 -23.60 13.73
CA PHE A 153 -7.72 -22.73 13.70
C PHE A 153 -6.75 -23.12 12.59
N LEU A 154 -6.66 -24.41 12.26
CA LEU A 154 -5.69 -24.93 11.33
C LEU A 154 -6.26 -25.03 9.93
N VAL A 155 -5.55 -24.45 8.97
CA VAL A 155 -5.86 -24.64 7.55
C VAL A 155 -5.16 -25.93 7.11
N ASN A 156 -5.93 -26.97 6.82
CA ASN A 156 -5.41 -28.31 6.47
C ASN A 156 -4.44 -28.90 7.54
N GLY A 157 -4.72 -28.66 8.83
CA GLY A 157 -3.88 -29.17 9.92
C GLY A 157 -2.56 -28.42 10.13
N LEU A 158 -2.35 -27.30 9.42
CA LEU A 158 -1.21 -26.40 9.61
C LEU A 158 -1.68 -25.05 10.15
N PRO A 159 -0.86 -24.35 10.96
CA PRO A 159 -1.20 -23.01 11.43
C PRO A 159 -1.33 -22.04 10.24
N PRO A 160 -2.22 -21.04 10.34
CA PRO A 160 -2.38 -20.06 9.27
C PRO A 160 -1.09 -19.27 9.09
N LEU A 161 -0.71 -19.03 7.83
CA LEU A 161 0.40 -18.14 7.50
C LEU A 161 0.02 -16.69 7.82
N PRO A 162 1.00 -15.82 8.13
CA PRO A 162 0.73 -14.40 8.32
C PRO A 162 0.03 -13.81 7.08
N SER A 163 -0.98 -12.97 7.30
CA SER A 163 -1.70 -12.32 6.21
C SER A 163 -0.77 -11.41 5.40
N GLY A 164 -0.97 -11.38 4.09
CA GLY A 164 -0.23 -10.46 3.21
C GLY A 164 -0.57 -8.99 3.48
N GLU A 165 0.37 -8.10 3.21
CA GLU A 165 0.24 -6.65 3.42
C GLU A 165 -0.53 -5.94 2.30
N ARG A 166 -0.57 -6.53 1.09
CA ARG A 166 -1.22 -5.93 -0.09
C ARG A 166 -2.36 -6.80 -0.61
N LYS A 167 -3.51 -6.18 -0.88
CA LYS A 167 -4.65 -6.84 -1.53
C LYS A 167 -4.53 -6.71 -3.05
N LYS A 168 -4.45 -7.84 -3.76
CA LYS A 168 -4.48 -7.87 -5.23
C LYS A 168 -5.86 -7.53 -5.78
N ALA A 169 -5.90 -7.20 -7.08
CA ALA A 169 -7.15 -7.04 -7.83
C ALA A 169 -8.05 -8.28 -7.75
N ASP A 170 -7.46 -9.48 -7.68
CA ASP A 170 -8.16 -10.76 -7.49
C ASP A 170 -8.71 -10.97 -6.07
N GLY A 171 -8.60 -9.97 -5.19
CA GLY A 171 -9.08 -10.01 -3.81
C GLY A 171 -8.17 -10.76 -2.81
N LYS A 172 -7.14 -11.48 -3.28
CA LYS A 172 -6.19 -12.20 -2.44
C LYS A 172 -5.13 -11.27 -1.84
N TRP A 173 -4.80 -11.51 -0.57
CA TRP A 173 -3.69 -10.83 0.11
C TRP A 173 -2.37 -11.52 -0.21
N GLU A 174 -1.32 -10.75 -0.50
CA GLU A 174 0.04 -11.28 -0.67
C GLU A 174 1.06 -10.41 0.07
N ALA A 175 2.20 -11.01 0.43
CA ALA A 175 3.33 -10.28 0.97
C ALA A 175 3.98 -9.43 -0.13
N TYR A 176 4.64 -8.33 0.26
CA TYR A 176 5.40 -7.54 -0.69
C TYR A 176 6.53 -8.38 -1.27
N LYS A 177 6.55 -8.54 -2.60
CA LYS A 177 7.62 -9.23 -3.31
C LYS A 177 8.68 -8.21 -3.68
N TYR A 178 9.90 -8.45 -3.25
CA TYR A 178 11.07 -7.74 -3.73
C TYR A 178 11.54 -8.43 -5.01
N ASP A 179 11.51 -7.68 -6.10
CA ASP A 179 12.15 -8.10 -7.34
C ASP A 179 13.53 -7.46 -7.41
N LEU A 180 14.53 -8.26 -7.77
CA LEU A 180 15.83 -7.70 -8.13
C LEU A 180 15.64 -6.81 -9.36
N ALA A 181 16.26 -5.63 -9.35
CA ALA A 181 16.29 -4.78 -10.53
C ALA A 181 16.86 -5.59 -11.71
N LYS A 182 16.25 -5.45 -12.89
CA LYS A 182 16.71 -6.15 -14.11
C LYS A 182 18.16 -5.82 -14.46
N GLU A 183 18.64 -4.67 -13.99
CA GLU A 183 20.01 -4.19 -14.15
C GLU A 183 20.59 -3.89 -12.77
N ASN A 184 21.79 -4.39 -12.50
CA ASN A 184 22.51 -4.06 -11.28
C ASN A 184 22.97 -2.60 -11.33
N SER A 185 22.72 -1.85 -10.26
CA SER A 185 23.17 -0.46 -10.11
C SER A 185 24.68 -0.31 -9.99
N TYR A 186 25.35 -1.38 -9.57
CA TYR A 186 26.80 -1.48 -9.46
C TYR A 186 27.32 -2.52 -10.44
N THR A 187 28.56 -2.34 -10.87
CA THR A 187 29.27 -3.39 -11.63
C THR A 187 29.49 -4.60 -10.73
N GLU A 188 29.47 -5.80 -11.31
CA GLU A 188 29.98 -7.00 -10.64
C GLU A 188 31.49 -6.82 -10.40
N GLU A 189 31.99 -7.21 -9.22
CA GLU A 189 33.41 -7.12 -8.83
C GLU A 189 34.31 -8.01 -9.71
#